data_AF-A0A4Q9XKF7-F1
#
_entry.id   AF-A0A4Q9XKF7-F1
#
_cell.length_a   1.000
_cell.length_b   1.000
_cell.length_c   1.000
_cell.angle_alpha   90.00
_cell.angle_beta   90.00
_cell.angle_gamma   90.00
#
_symmetry.space_group_name_H-M   'P 1'
#
loop_
_entity.id
_entity.type
_entity.pdbx_description
1 polymer ?
#
loop_
_entity_poly.entity_id
_entity_poly.type
_entity_poly.pdbx_seq_one_letter_code
_entity_poly.pdbx_strand_id
1 'polypeptide(L)'
;MRSTHYLAIMVRLFSVALFLKAFERFALYLGVIWNEDTLGSPLFNFVDVLTIIILTIVAILLWSFPLSTAKSILTPELEQPVKPLLPITFLSVAIVGIALLTLYFAIADAVYWVTIWNLSKQEVMKLEPFYFESQDIAAIWATTVQFGMSVILLLRPKTIASTLLRIAR
;
A
#
# COMPACT_ATOMS: atom_id res chain seq x y z
N MET A 1 4.59 -26.68 5.33
CA MET A 1 3.89 -25.42 5.66
C MET A 1 2.83 -25.14 4.61
N ARG A 2 1.59 -24.82 5.00
CA ARG A 2 0.45 -24.59 4.09
C ARG A 2 0.61 -23.23 3.38
N SER A 3 0.19 -23.10 2.12
CA SER A 3 0.23 -21.86 1.31
C SER A 3 -0.44 -20.66 2.01
N THR A 4 -1.47 -20.93 2.82
CA THR A 4 -2.16 -19.95 3.66
C THR A 4 -1.26 -19.28 4.70
N HIS A 5 -0.25 -19.99 5.21
CA HIS A 5 0.71 -19.40 6.14
C HIS A 5 1.66 -18.43 5.45
N TYR A 6 2.11 -18.72 4.22
CA TYR A 6 2.97 -17.80 3.46
C TYR A 6 2.24 -16.49 3.12
N LEU A 7 0.97 -16.57 2.71
CA LEU A 7 0.16 -15.39 2.46
C LEU A 7 -0.09 -14.59 3.75
N ALA A 8 -0.38 -15.26 4.87
CA ALA A 8 -0.53 -14.59 6.16
C ALA A 8 0.76 -13.89 6.64
N ILE A 9 1.94 -14.51 6.40
CA ILE A 9 3.24 -13.91 6.71
C ILE A 9 3.47 -12.66 5.85
N MET A 10 3.19 -12.74 4.53
CA MET A 10 3.31 -11.60 3.61
C MET A 10 2.41 -10.43 4.03
N VAL A 11 1.14 -10.70 4.35
CA VAL A 11 0.18 -9.66 4.81
C VAL A 11 0.62 -9.04 6.15
N ARG A 12 1.18 -9.83 7.06
CA ARG A 12 1.72 -9.31 8.33
C ARG A 12 2.96 -8.45 8.12
N LEU A 13 3.90 -8.88 7.28
CA LEU A 13 5.07 -8.06 6.93
C LEU A 13 4.65 -6.73 6.29
N PHE A 14 3.63 -6.77 5.43
CA PHE A 14 3.06 -5.61 4.80
C PHE A 14 2.41 -4.63 5.81
N SER A 15 1.65 -5.16 6.76
CA SER A 15 1.09 -4.39 7.88
C SER A 15 2.20 -3.71 8.71
N VAL A 16 3.29 -4.41 9.02
CA VAL A 16 4.43 -3.83 9.75
C VAL A 16 5.07 -2.69 8.95
N ALA A 17 5.26 -2.86 7.63
CA ALA A 17 5.82 -1.81 6.78
C ALA A 17 4.93 -0.55 6.76
N LEU A 18 3.60 -0.72 6.64
CA LEU A 18 2.66 0.40 6.73
C LEU A 18 2.69 1.09 8.09
N PHE A 19 2.81 0.32 9.17
CA PHE A 19 2.93 0.86 10.52
C PHE A 19 4.21 1.68 10.69
N LEU A 20 5.36 1.20 10.18
CA LEU A 20 6.62 1.95 10.19
C LEU A 20 6.50 3.27 9.42
N LYS A 21 5.78 3.28 8.29
CA LYS A 21 5.52 4.52 7.54
C LYS A 21 4.61 5.49 8.29
N ALA A 22 3.59 4.99 8.97
CA ALA A 22 2.76 5.82 9.85
C ALA A 22 3.61 6.44 10.98
N PHE A 23 4.53 5.66 11.55
CA PHE A 23 5.43 6.13 12.60
C PHE A 23 6.43 7.18 12.11
N GLU A 24 7.05 6.98 10.94
CA GLU A 24 7.93 7.97 10.30
C GLU A 24 7.20 9.31 10.08
N ARG A 25 5.96 9.25 9.58
CA ARG A 25 5.11 10.45 9.41
C ARG A 25 4.73 11.10 10.73
N PHE A 26 4.45 10.31 11.76
CA PHE A 26 4.19 10.83 13.09
C PHE A 26 5.41 11.55 13.68
N ALA A 27 6.62 11.04 13.47
CA ALA A 27 7.85 11.69 13.89
C ALA A 27 8.07 13.03 13.18
N LEU A 28 7.81 13.10 11.86
CA LEU A 28 7.84 14.36 11.10
C LEU A 28 6.82 15.37 11.63
N TYR A 29 5.58 14.92 11.90
CA TYR A 29 4.53 15.76 12.47
C TYR A 29 4.91 16.32 13.85
N LEU A 30 5.52 15.50 14.73
CA LEU A 30 6.04 15.97 16.01
C LEU A 30 7.12 17.04 15.84
N GLY A 31 8.01 16.90 14.84
CA GLY A 31 9.01 17.91 14.52
C GLY A 31 8.41 19.26 14.12
N VAL A 32 7.29 19.25 13.40
CA VAL A 32 6.57 20.48 13.02
C VAL A 32 5.92 21.15 14.24
N ILE A 33 5.33 20.38 15.17
CA ILE A 33 4.76 20.93 16.41
C ILE A 33 5.84 21.54 17.30
N TRP A 34 6.98 20.85 17.46
CA TRP A 34 8.00 21.25 18.44
C TRP A 34 8.80 22.48 18.03
N ASN A 35 8.97 22.72 16.73
CA ASN A 35 9.75 23.85 16.22
C ASN A 35 8.94 25.15 16.15
N GLU A 36 7.67 25.17 16.56
CA GLU A 36 6.76 26.32 16.48
C GLU A 36 6.69 27.00 15.08
N ASP A 37 7.11 26.28 14.03
CA ASP A 37 7.02 26.75 12.66
C ASP A 37 5.54 26.76 12.24
N THR A 38 4.91 27.90 12.47
CA THR A 38 3.52 28.28 12.14
C THR A 38 3.26 28.38 10.62
N LEU A 39 4.04 27.65 9.80
CA LEU A 39 3.88 27.59 8.36
C LEU A 39 2.71 26.68 7.92
N GLY A 40 2.19 25.84 8.82
CA GLY A 40 1.05 24.96 8.52
C GLY A 40 -0.28 25.65 8.78
N SER A 41 -1.03 25.98 7.71
CA SER A 41 -2.44 26.33 7.87
C SER A 41 -3.20 25.20 8.61
N PRO A 42 -4.30 25.45 9.33
CA PRO A 42 -5.04 24.40 10.04
C PRO A 42 -5.48 23.22 9.15
N LEU A 43 -5.59 23.44 7.83
CA LEU A 43 -5.84 22.38 6.85
C LEU A 43 -4.64 21.43 6.66
N PHE A 44 -3.41 21.91 6.79
CA PHE A 44 -2.18 21.10 6.72
C PHE A 44 -2.13 20.08 7.85
N ASN A 45 -2.30 20.57 9.08
CA ASN A 45 -2.28 19.74 10.29
C ASN A 45 -3.41 18.69 10.24
N PHE A 46 -4.56 19.04 9.67
CA PHE A 46 -5.66 18.08 9.51
C PHE A 46 -5.32 16.95 8.53
N VAL A 47 -4.73 17.24 7.36
CA VAL A 47 -4.42 16.20 6.36
C VAL A 47 -3.29 15.28 6.82
N ASP A 48 -2.26 15.81 7.47
CA ASP A 48 -1.16 14.99 8.00
C ASP A 48 -1.65 14.05 9.10
N VAL A 49 -2.46 14.56 10.04
CA VAL A 49 -3.10 13.74 11.07
C VAL A 49 -4.01 12.69 10.45
N LEU A 50 -4.83 13.05 9.47
CA LEU A 50 -5.73 12.13 8.78
C LEU A 50 -4.97 11.02 8.05
N THR A 51 -3.84 11.35 7.43
CA THR A 51 -2.95 10.41 6.75
C THR A 51 -2.32 9.42 7.75
N ILE A 52 -1.81 9.90 8.88
CA ILE A 52 -1.24 9.06 9.95
C ILE A 52 -2.33 8.11 10.48
N ILE A 53 -3.54 8.62 10.71
CA ILE A 53 -4.68 7.82 11.17
C ILE A 53 -5.04 6.75 10.14
N ILE A 54 -5.16 7.10 8.85
CA ILE A 54 -5.49 6.13 7.80
C ILE A 54 -4.43 5.03 7.71
N LEU A 55 -3.15 5.38 7.65
CA LEU A 55 -2.07 4.39 7.57
C LEU A 55 -2.06 3.48 8.80
N THR A 56 -2.30 4.02 9.99
CA THR A 56 -2.37 3.26 11.24
C THR A 56 -3.58 2.33 11.26
N ILE A 57 -4.77 2.81 10.88
CA ILE A 57 -5.98 1.99 10.79
C ILE A 57 -5.79 0.86 9.78
N VAL A 58 -5.27 1.16 8.58
CA VAL A 58 -5.04 0.16 7.54
C VAL A 58 -4.00 -0.87 8.01
N ALA A 59 -2.92 -0.44 8.66
CA ALA A 59 -1.94 -1.36 9.25
C ALA A 59 -2.57 -2.28 10.31
N ILE A 60 -3.39 -1.74 11.22
CA ILE A 60 -4.10 -2.51 12.26
C ILE A 60 -5.11 -3.47 11.62
N LEU A 61 -5.87 -3.03 10.62
CA LEU A 61 -6.84 -3.87 9.91
C LEU A 61 -6.15 -5.01 9.18
N LEU A 62 -4.99 -4.77 8.58
CA LEU A 62 -4.18 -5.79 7.92
C LEU A 62 -3.50 -6.74 8.93
N TRP A 63 -3.11 -6.24 10.10
CA TRP A 63 -2.56 -7.04 11.20
C TRP A 63 -3.60 -7.99 11.79
N SER A 64 -4.79 -7.43 12.04
CA SER A 64 -5.96 -8.12 12.56
C SER A 64 -6.69 -8.93 11.49
N PHE A 65 -6.30 -8.81 10.21
CA PHE A 65 -6.90 -9.55 9.10
C PHE A 65 -6.73 -11.04 9.40
N PRO A 66 -7.80 -11.71 9.85
CA PRO A 66 -7.66 -13.05 10.36
C PRO A 66 -7.42 -13.95 9.15
N LEU A 67 -6.73 -15.07 9.38
CA LEU A 67 -6.70 -16.22 8.48
C LEU A 67 -8.08 -16.63 7.89
N SER A 68 -9.19 -16.09 8.39
CA SER A 68 -10.55 -16.21 7.89
C SER A 68 -10.75 -15.70 6.46
N THR A 69 -10.20 -14.54 6.06
CA THR A 69 -10.35 -14.05 4.68
C THR A 69 -9.46 -14.81 3.70
N ALA A 70 -8.34 -15.37 4.18
CA ALA A 70 -7.56 -16.32 3.40
C ALA A 70 -8.36 -17.58 3.07
N LYS A 71 -9.29 -18.03 3.93
CA LYS A 71 -10.26 -19.11 3.62
C LYS A 71 -11.37 -18.69 2.66
N SER A 72 -11.72 -17.41 2.60
CA SER A 72 -12.72 -16.89 1.66
C SER A 72 -12.16 -16.70 0.24
N ILE A 73 -10.89 -16.29 0.12
CA ILE A 73 -10.20 -16.09 -1.17
C ILE A 73 -9.62 -17.42 -1.71
N LEU A 74 -9.22 -18.34 -0.83
CA LEU A 74 -8.80 -19.69 -1.17
C LEU A 74 -9.93 -20.66 -0.80
N THR A 75 -10.79 -20.95 -1.78
CA THR A 75 -11.87 -21.96 -1.76
C THR A 75 -11.59 -23.16 -0.85
N PRO A 76 -12.61 -23.70 -0.15
CA PRO A 76 -12.49 -24.77 0.86
C PRO A 76 -12.20 -26.17 0.29
N GLU A 77 -11.37 -26.29 -0.75
CA GLU A 77 -10.84 -27.58 -1.24
C GLU A 77 -9.61 -28.05 -0.40
N LEU A 78 -9.33 -27.38 0.71
CA LEU A 78 -8.09 -27.46 1.51
C LEU A 78 -8.11 -28.49 2.66
N GLU A 79 -9.12 -29.36 2.72
CA GLU A 79 -9.19 -30.46 3.71
C GLU A 79 -8.61 -31.79 3.20
N GLN A 80 -7.88 -31.79 2.09
CA GLN A 80 -7.17 -32.98 1.61
C GLN A 80 -5.74 -33.07 2.17
N PRO A 81 -5.24 -34.29 2.44
CA PRO A 81 -3.90 -34.52 2.98
C PRO A 81 -2.83 -33.83 2.13
N VAL A 82 -1.75 -33.40 2.79
CA VAL A 82 -0.65 -32.56 2.29
C VAL A 82 -0.13 -33.07 0.92
N LYS A 83 -0.73 -32.58 -0.16
CA LYS A 83 -0.21 -32.74 -1.52
C LYS A 83 0.92 -31.71 -1.73
N PRO A 84 1.94 -32.02 -2.53
CA PRO A 84 2.95 -31.04 -2.93
C PRO A 84 2.26 -29.78 -3.46
N LEU A 85 2.76 -28.61 -3.07
CA LEU A 85 2.20 -27.32 -3.48
C LEU A 85 2.10 -27.28 -5.01
N LEU A 86 0.88 -27.21 -5.54
CA LEU A 86 0.66 -27.02 -6.97
C LEU A 86 1.40 -25.74 -7.41
N PRO A 87 2.17 -25.76 -8.52
CA PRO A 87 2.92 -24.60 -9.00
C PRO A 87 2.06 -23.33 -9.13
N ILE A 88 0.78 -23.49 -9.48
CA ILE A 88 -0.20 -22.40 -9.56
C ILE A 88 -0.48 -21.73 -8.22
N THR A 89 -0.51 -22.50 -7.13
CA THR A 89 -0.77 -22.00 -5.78
C THR A 89 0.43 -21.20 -5.27
N PHE A 90 1.65 -21.69 -5.53
CA PHE A 90 2.87 -20.96 -5.19
C PHE A 90 2.98 -19.66 -5.97
N LEU A 91 2.76 -19.70 -7.28
CA LEU A 91 2.81 -18.52 -8.14
C LEU A 91 1.72 -17.49 -7.77
N SER A 92 0.52 -17.96 -7.40
CA SER A 92 -0.55 -17.08 -6.89
C SER A 92 -0.13 -16.34 -5.62
N VAL A 93 0.54 -17.02 -4.68
CA VAL A 93 1.05 -16.39 -3.45
C VAL A 93 2.14 -15.37 -3.77
N ALA A 94 3.05 -15.67 -4.71
CA ALA A 94 4.07 -14.73 -5.16
C ALA A 94 3.46 -13.48 -5.81
N ILE A 95 2.45 -13.65 -6.67
CA ILE A 95 1.72 -12.55 -7.31
C ILE A 95 1.04 -11.67 -6.25
N VAL A 96 0.40 -12.26 -5.23
CA VAL A 96 -0.20 -11.49 -4.13
C VAL A 96 0.88 -10.71 -3.37
N GLY A 97 2.04 -11.32 -3.09
CA GLY A 97 3.16 -10.63 -2.45
C GLY A 97 3.65 -9.42 -3.24
N ILE A 98 3.83 -9.58 -4.56
CA ILE A 98 4.20 -8.48 -5.47
C ILE A 98 3.11 -7.41 -5.50
N ALA A 99 1.85 -7.82 -5.57
CA ALA A 99 0.71 -6.91 -5.62
C ALA A 99 0.63 -6.06 -4.36
N LEU A 100 0.78 -6.68 -3.18
CA LEU A 100 0.85 -5.97 -1.91
C LEU A 100 2.03 -5.00 -1.91
N LEU A 101 3.25 -5.45 -2.18
CA LEU A 101 4.43 -4.58 -2.21
C LEU A 101 4.23 -3.36 -3.13
N THR A 102 3.71 -3.60 -4.33
CA THR A 102 3.42 -2.56 -5.31
C THR A 102 2.34 -1.59 -4.81
N LEU A 103 1.31 -2.10 -4.12
CA LEU A 103 0.25 -1.31 -3.50
C LEU A 103 0.81 -0.41 -2.39
N TYR A 104 1.75 -0.88 -1.57
CA TYR A 104 2.40 -0.05 -0.54
C TYR A 104 3.14 1.14 -1.16
N PHE A 105 3.92 0.90 -2.20
CA PHE A 105 4.61 1.99 -2.89
C PHE A 105 3.61 2.98 -3.50
N ALA A 106 2.56 2.49 -4.16
CA ALA A 106 1.53 3.35 -4.72
C ALA A 106 0.79 4.18 -3.65
N ILE A 107 0.51 3.61 -2.48
CA ILE A 107 -0.11 4.34 -1.37
C ILE A 107 0.86 5.39 -0.81
N ALA A 108 2.13 5.03 -0.61
CA ALA A 108 3.14 5.97 -0.11
C ALA A 108 3.32 7.17 -1.05
N ASP A 109 3.37 6.91 -2.36
CA ASP A 109 3.45 7.95 -3.38
C ASP A 109 2.17 8.78 -3.45
N ALA A 110 1.00 8.16 -3.38
CA ALA A 110 -0.27 8.90 -3.37
C ALA A 110 -0.37 9.85 -2.19
N VAL A 111 0.05 9.40 -1.00
CA VAL A 111 0.15 10.25 0.19
C VAL A 111 1.12 11.41 -0.04
N TYR A 112 2.30 11.14 -0.59
CA TYR A 112 3.28 12.17 -0.93
C TYR A 112 2.68 13.25 -1.85
N TRP A 113 2.04 12.84 -2.95
CA TRP A 113 1.44 13.77 -3.90
C TRP A 113 0.28 14.57 -3.29
N VAL A 114 -0.51 13.96 -2.40
CA VAL A 114 -1.55 14.68 -1.65
C VAL A 114 -0.95 15.73 -0.71
N THR A 115 0.15 15.41 -0.02
CA THR A 115 0.86 16.38 0.83
C THR A 115 1.40 17.54 -0.01
N ILE A 116 2.08 17.26 -1.13
CA ILE A 116 2.62 18.28 -2.05
C ILE A 116 1.50 19.16 -2.63
N TRP A 117 0.39 18.56 -3.05
CA TRP A 117 -0.78 19.27 -3.56
C TRP A 117 -1.43 20.21 -2.52
N ASN A 118 -1.36 19.85 -1.23
CA ASN A 118 -1.85 20.73 -0.17
C ASN A 118 -0.86 21.83 0.17
N LEU A 119 0.45 21.56 0.08
CA LEU A 119 1.49 22.58 0.20
C LEU A 119 1.41 23.62 -0.92
N SER A 120 1.17 23.19 -2.17
CA SER A 120 1.07 24.09 -3.33
C SER A 120 -0.13 25.04 -3.27
N LYS A 121 -1.16 24.70 -2.49
CA LYS A 121 -2.36 25.53 -2.29
C LYS A 121 -2.21 26.58 -1.19
N GLN A 122 -1.20 26.46 -0.34
CA GLN A 122 -0.98 27.41 0.75
C GLN A 122 -0.06 28.52 0.24
N GLU A 123 -0.56 29.77 0.25
CA GLU A 123 0.18 30.99 -0.12
C GLU A 123 1.40 31.28 0.78
N VAL A 124 1.76 30.36 1.68
CA VAL A 124 2.85 30.50 2.63
C VAL A 124 4.22 30.54 1.94
N MET A 125 4.36 29.94 0.75
CA MET A 125 5.50 30.17 -0.15
C MET A 125 5.22 31.33 -1.11
N LYS A 126 5.24 32.58 -0.63
CA LYS A 126 5.15 33.81 -1.45
C LYS A 126 6.33 34.03 -2.41
N LEU A 127 7.20 33.04 -2.60
CA LEU A 127 8.44 33.20 -3.36
C LEU A 127 8.36 32.69 -4.80
N GLU A 128 7.42 31.81 -5.15
CA GLU A 128 7.07 31.48 -6.54
C GLU A 128 5.82 30.58 -6.53
N PRO A 129 4.93 30.64 -7.54
CA PRO A 129 3.81 29.71 -7.59
C PRO A 129 4.38 28.30 -7.78
N PHE A 130 4.04 27.40 -6.86
CA PHE A 130 4.43 25.99 -6.97
C PHE A 130 3.67 25.35 -8.14
N TYR A 131 4.28 25.34 -9.31
CA TYR A 131 3.77 24.67 -10.49
C TYR A 131 4.29 23.24 -10.52
N PHE A 132 3.39 22.28 -10.71
CA PHE A 132 3.79 20.91 -11.03
C PHE A 132 4.53 20.92 -12.37
N GLU A 133 5.77 20.44 -12.37
CA GLU A 133 6.51 20.25 -13.61
C GLU A 133 5.90 19.07 -14.38
N SER A 134 6.21 18.98 -15.68
CA SER A 134 5.78 17.84 -16.51
C SER A 134 6.21 16.49 -15.94
N GLN A 135 7.34 16.48 -15.21
CA GLN A 135 7.85 15.29 -14.54
C GLN A 135 6.98 14.86 -13.35
N ASP A 136 6.48 15.82 -12.57
CA ASP A 136 5.60 15.53 -11.43
C ASP A 136 4.24 15.00 -11.90
N ILE A 137 3.69 15.59 -12.97
CA ILE A 137 2.44 15.12 -13.57
C ILE A 137 2.60 13.69 -14.08
N ALA A 138 3.72 13.39 -14.74
CA ALA A 138 4.01 12.03 -15.20
C ALA A 138 4.13 11.05 -14.02
N ALA A 139 4.75 11.47 -12.92
CA ALA A 139 4.88 10.66 -11.72
C ALA A 139 3.53 10.40 -11.02
N ILE A 140 2.64 11.39 -10.94
CA ILE A 140 1.26 11.20 -10.42
C ILE A 140 0.50 10.18 -11.26
N TRP A 141 0.61 10.26 -12.60
CA TRP A 141 0.01 9.26 -13.49
C TRP A 141 0.61 7.88 -13.30
N ALA A 142 1.94 7.78 -13.13
CA ALA A 142 2.61 6.52 -12.85
C ALA A 142 2.10 5.89 -11.54
N THR A 143 1.98 6.69 -10.47
CA THR A 143 1.39 6.24 -9.19
C THR A 143 -0.04 5.74 -9.37
N THR A 144 -0.85 6.44 -10.17
CA THR A 144 -2.25 6.03 -10.45
C THR A 144 -2.31 4.69 -11.19
N VAL A 145 -1.47 4.51 -12.21
CA VAL A 145 -1.36 3.24 -12.95
C VAL A 145 -0.86 2.12 -12.05
N GLN A 146 0.14 2.40 -11.21
CA GLN A 146 0.70 1.45 -10.26
C GLN A 146 -0.34 1.00 -9.22
N PHE A 147 -1.16 1.93 -8.72
CA PHE A 147 -2.29 1.62 -7.86
C PHE A 147 -3.31 0.73 -8.57
N GLY A 148 -3.74 1.09 -9.78
CA GLY A 148 -4.67 0.28 -10.57
C GLY A 148 -4.14 -1.14 -10.83
N MET A 149 -2.87 -1.25 -11.20
CA MET A 149 -2.22 -2.54 -11.47
C MET A 149 -2.15 -3.41 -10.22
N SER A 150 -1.75 -2.84 -9.07
CA SER A 150 -1.69 -3.59 -7.81
C SER A 150 -3.06 -4.10 -7.34
N VAL A 151 -4.13 -3.31 -7.54
CA VAL A 151 -5.51 -3.75 -7.28
C VAL A 151 -5.92 -4.89 -8.22
N ILE A 152 -5.62 -4.79 -9.52
CA ILE A 152 -5.92 -5.86 -10.49
C ILE A 152 -5.21 -7.16 -10.09
N LEU A 153 -3.93 -7.09 -9.72
CA LEU A 153 -3.14 -8.24 -9.28
C LEU A 153 -3.72 -8.88 -8.00
N LEU A 154 -4.27 -8.08 -7.08
CA LEU A 154 -4.92 -8.56 -5.85
C LEU A 154 -6.28 -9.22 -6.11
N LEU A 155 -7.05 -8.74 -7.09
CA LEU A 155 -8.40 -9.24 -7.37
C LEU A 155 -8.40 -10.62 -8.04
N ARG A 156 -7.42 -10.93 -8.91
CA ARG A 156 -7.40 -12.18 -9.69
C ARG A 156 -6.04 -12.91 -9.70
N PRO A 157 -5.38 -13.15 -8.56
CA PRO A 157 -4.04 -13.75 -8.52
C PRO A 157 -4.00 -15.16 -9.14
N LYS A 158 -5.04 -15.97 -8.96
CA LYS A 158 -5.13 -17.32 -9.55
C LYS A 158 -5.25 -17.32 -11.08
N THR A 159 -5.96 -16.34 -11.64
CA THR A 159 -6.14 -16.23 -13.11
C THR A 159 -4.85 -15.77 -13.77
N ILE A 160 -4.12 -14.89 -13.11
CA ILE A 160 -2.82 -14.42 -13.58
C ILE A 160 -1.79 -15.55 -13.47
N ALA A 161 -1.79 -16.29 -12.36
CA ALA A 161 -0.93 -17.46 -12.19
C ALA A 161 -1.20 -18.55 -13.25
N SER A 162 -2.46 -18.85 -13.56
CA SER A 162 -2.80 -19.83 -14.60
C SER A 162 -2.35 -19.38 -15.98
N THR A 163 -2.50 -18.09 -16.29
CA THR A 163 -2.10 -17.52 -17.57
C THR A 163 -0.57 -17.54 -17.74
N LEU A 164 0.18 -17.15 -16.71
CA LEU A 164 1.64 -17.21 -16.71
C LEU A 164 2.17 -18.64 -16.85
N LEU A 165 1.58 -19.60 -16.14
CA LEU A 165 1.95 -21.01 -16.29
C LEU A 165 1.62 -21.58 -17.67
N ARG A 166 0.57 -21.07 -18.33
CA ARG A 166 0.21 -21.47 -19.69
C ARG A 166 1.19 -20.91 -20.73
N ILE A 167 1.73 -19.72 -20.51
CA ILE A 167 2.73 -19.09 -21.39
C ILE A 167 4.10 -19.75 -21.23
N ALA A 168 4.44 -20.17 -20.00
CA ALA A 168 5.73 -20.80 -19.69
C ALA A 168 5.85 -22.27 -20.12
N ARG A 169 4.80 -22.84 -20.72
CA ARG A 169 4.72 -24.25 -21.13
C ARG A 169 4.75 -24.37 -22.65
#